data_AF-A0A8T6F824-F1
#
_entry.id   AF-A0A8T6F824-F1
#
_cell.length_a   1.000
_cell.length_b   1.000
_cell.length_c   1.000
_cell.angle_alpha   90.00
_cell.angle_beta   90.00
_cell.angle_gamma   90.00
#
_symmetry.space_group_name_H-M   'P 1'
#
loop_
_entity.id
_entity.type
_entity.pdbx_description
1 polymer ?
#
loop_
_entity_poly.entity_id
_entity_poly.type
_entity_poly.pdbx_seq_one_letter_code
_entity_poly.pdbx_strand_id
1 'polypeptide(L)' 'MRTNARGLPRAIADTRTGGSAAVRALLDAWELDDEWWREDPIRRRYFRLLLADGRVLTVFCDLASGSWFRQDG' A
#
# COMPACT_ATOMS: atom_id res chain seq x y z
N MET A 1 -5.58 -1.73 -6.34
CA MET A 1 -5.36 -2.46 -5.07
C MET A 1 -6.66 -3.14 -4.68
N ARG A 2 -6.62 -4.35 -4.09
CA ARG A 2 -7.79 -4.97 -3.44
C ARG A 2 -7.57 -5.06 -1.94
N THR A 3 -8.51 -4.58 -1.16
CA THR A 3 -8.46 -4.57 0.31
C THR A 3 -9.53 -5.47 0.93
N ASN A 4 -9.44 -5.75 2.23
CA ASN A 4 -10.51 -6.35 3.01
C ASN A 4 -11.40 -5.29 3.68
N ALA A 5 -12.42 -5.70 4.45
CA ALA A 5 -13.34 -4.81 5.16
C ALA A 5 -12.65 -3.87 6.18
N ARG A 6 -11.42 -4.18 6.61
CA ARG A 6 -10.61 -3.33 7.50
C ARG A 6 -9.64 -2.41 6.74
N GLY A 7 -9.72 -2.38 5.41
CA GLY A 7 -8.82 -1.60 4.56
C GLY A 7 -7.42 -2.21 4.39
N LEU A 8 -7.18 -3.47 4.81
CA LEU A 8 -5.88 -4.11 4.66
C LEU A 8 -5.68 -4.69 3.25
N PRO A 9 -4.48 -4.58 2.65
CA PRO A 9 -4.17 -5.15 1.34
C PRO A 9 -4.37 -6.67 1.28
N ARG A 10 -5.02 -7.15 0.21
CA ARG A 10 -5.21 -8.58 -0.09
C ARG A 10 -4.64 -9.00 -1.44
N ALA A 11 -4.63 -8.12 -2.42
CA ALA A 11 -4.01 -8.38 -3.71
C ALA A 11 -3.58 -7.08 -4.38
N ILE A 12 -2.44 -7.14 -5.07
CA ILE A 12 -1.92 -6.03 -5.88
C ILE A 12 -2.00 -6.38 -7.36
N ALA A 13 -2.18 -5.37 -8.22
CA ALA A 13 -2.00 -5.57 -9.65
C ALA A 13 -0.52 -5.88 -9.92
N ASP A 14 -0.24 -6.90 -10.73
CA ASP A 14 1.11 -7.31 -11.07
C ASP A 14 1.35 -7.05 -12.56
N THR A 15 1.99 -5.93 -12.85
CA THR A 15 2.28 -5.49 -14.22
C THR A 15 3.22 -6.44 -14.96
N ARG A 16 4.02 -7.24 -14.25
CA ARG A 16 4.93 -8.22 -14.85
C ARG A 16 4.19 -9.41 -15.47
N THR A 17 3.07 -9.80 -14.86
CA THR A 17 2.25 -10.94 -15.31
C THR A 17 0.96 -10.50 -16.01
N GLY A 18 0.63 -9.21 -15.97
CA GLY A 18 -0.67 -8.69 -16.43
C GLY A 18 -1.84 -9.09 -15.53
N GLY A 19 -1.57 -9.70 -14.37
CA GLY A 19 -2.56 -10.26 -13.46
C GLY A 19 -2.60 -9.56 -12.10
N SER A 20 -2.87 -10.34 -11.06
CA SER A 20 -2.78 -9.88 -9.68
C SER A 20 -1.95 -10.83 -8.84
N ALA A 21 -1.15 -10.29 -7.94
CA ALA A 21 -0.41 -11.05 -6.95
C ALA A 21 -1.15 -10.98 -5.61
N ALA A 22 -1.45 -12.15 -5.03
CA ALA A 22 -2.07 -12.24 -3.72
C ALA A 22 -1.06 -11.84 -2.63
N VAL A 23 -1.55 -11.12 -1.62
CA VAL A 23 -0.79 -10.82 -0.40
C VAL A 23 -0.82 -12.05 0.49
N ARG A 24 0.35 -12.58 0.83
CA ARG A 24 0.53 -13.70 1.76
C ARG A 24 0.57 -13.22 3.21
N ALA A 25 1.29 -12.13 3.48
CA ALA A 25 1.41 -11.57 4.82
C ALA A 25 1.63 -10.06 4.79
N LEU A 26 1.14 -9.39 5.84
CA LEU A 26 1.52 -8.03 6.18
C LEU A 26 2.75 -8.11 7.08
N LEU A 27 3.87 -7.57 6.62
CA LEU A 27 5.13 -7.56 7.38
C LEU A 27 5.21 -6.37 8.32
N ASP A 28 4.70 -5.22 7.88
CA ASP A 28 4.69 -3.98 8.67
C ASP A 28 3.63 -3.00 8.14
N ALA A 29 3.15 -2.11 9.01
CA ALA A 29 2.24 -1.03 8.66
C ALA A 29 2.54 0.22 9.49
N TRP A 30 2.68 1.35 8.82
CA TRP A 30 2.94 2.63 9.48
C TRP A 30 2.16 3.76 8.81
N GLU A 31 1.87 4.79 9.58
CA GLU A 31 1.27 6.03 9.07
C GLU A 31 2.32 7.12 9.04
N LEU A 32 2.29 7.92 7.98
CA LEU A 32 3.01 9.16 7.87
C LEU A 32 1.96 10.28 7.88
N ASP A 33 2.10 11.17 8.86
CA ASP A 33 1.38 12.43 8.93
C ASP A 33 2.47 13.51 8.91
N ASP A 34 2.64 14.13 7.74
CA ASP A 34 3.71 15.08 7.47
C ASP A 34 3.14 16.33 6.81
N GLU A 35 3.90 17.42 6.86
CA GLU A 35 3.48 18.72 6.33
C GLU A 35 2.13 19.22 6.92
N TRP A 36 1.83 18.86 8.17
CA TRP A 36 0.60 19.25 8.88
C TRP A 36 0.39 20.77 9.00
N TRP A 37 1.44 21.56 8.74
CA TRP A 37 1.41 23.02 8.70
C TRP A 37 0.96 23.61 7.35
N ARG A 38 0.73 22.77 6.33
CA ARG A 38 0.18 23.19 5.03
C ARG A 38 -1.34 23.06 4.99
N GLU A 39 -1.97 23.78 4.06
CA GLU A 39 -3.41 23.68 3.81
C GLU A 39 -3.85 22.29 3.33
N ASP A 40 -2.96 21.56 2.62
CA ASP A 40 -3.16 20.17 2.21
C ASP A 40 -2.05 19.28 2.79
N PRO A 41 -2.27 18.72 4.01
CA PRO A 41 -1.27 17.93 4.70
C PRO A 41 -1.07 16.55 4.08
N ILE A 42 0.17 16.06 4.09
CA ILE A 42 0.49 14.73 3.54
C ILE A 42 0.15 13.68 4.57
N ARG A 43 -0.93 12.95 4.32
CA ARG A 43 -1.34 11.82 5.16
C ARG A 43 -1.35 10.52 4.38
N ARG A 44 -0.48 9.59 4.74
CA ARG A 44 -0.30 8.31 4.02
C ARG A 44 -0.26 7.15 4.99
N ARG A 45 -0.85 6.02 4.60
CA ARG A 45 -0.71 4.75 5.32
C ARG A 45 0.08 3.77 4.46
N TYR A 46 1.27 3.42 4.93
CA TYR A 46 2.18 2.51 4.27
C TYR A 46 1.99 1.08 4.78
N PHE A 47 2.26 0.12 3.90
CA PHE A 47 2.23 -1.30 4.18
C PHE A 47 3.41 -1.99 3.50
N ARG A 48 4.17 -2.76 4.26
CA ARG A 48 5.18 -3.68 3.73
C ARG A 48 4.56 -5.06 3.63
N LEU A 49 4.51 -5.60 2.41
CA LEU A 49 3.75 -6.80 2.08
C LEU A 49 4.68 -7.91 1.60
N LEU A 50 4.43 -9.13 2.05
CA LEU A 50 4.93 -10.36 1.43
C LEU A 50 3.85 -10.90 0.49
N LEU A 51 4.20 -11.08 -0.78
CA LEU A 51 3.32 -11.69 -1.78
C LEU A 51 3.40 -13.22 -1.76
N ALA A 52 2.39 -13.87 -2.36
CA ALA A 52 2.32 -15.32 -2.47
C ALA A 52 3.48 -15.94 -3.28
N ASP A 53 4.11 -15.18 -4.17
CA ASP A 53 5.27 -15.59 -4.96
C ASP A 53 6.62 -15.28 -4.29
N GLY A 54 6.60 -14.84 -3.02
CA GLY A 54 7.79 -14.56 -2.21
C GLY A 54 8.36 -13.15 -2.34
N ARG A 55 7.84 -12.31 -3.24
CA ARG A 55 8.28 -10.90 -3.35
C ARG A 55 7.88 -10.08 -2.13
N VAL A 56 8.74 -9.13 -1.75
CA VAL A 56 8.43 -8.10 -0.76
C VAL A 56 8.33 -6.76 -1.45
N LEU A 57 7.33 -5.96 -1.09
CA LEU A 57 7.13 -4.60 -1.61
C LEU A 57 6.47 -3.69 -0.60
N THR A 58 6.65 -2.40 -0.81
CA THR A 58 6.00 -1.36 -0.04
C THR A 58 4.95 -0.67 -0.91
N VAL A 59 3.75 -0.52 -0.36
CA VAL A 59 2.65 0.27 -0.95
C VAL A 59 2.18 1.28 0.06
N PHE A 60 1.55 2.34 -0.42
CA PHE A 60 0.85 3.27 0.46
C PHE A 60 -0.49 3.67 -0.10
N CYS A 61 -1.42 3.95 0.82
CA CYS A 61 -2.68 4.62 0.54
C CYS A 61 -2.48 6.10 0.90
N ASP A 62 -2.69 6.98 -0.07
CA ASP A 62 -2.86 8.40 0.19
C ASP A 62 -4.23 8.58 0.86
N LEU A 63 -4.24 9.07 2.10
CA LEU A 63 -5.46 9.13 2.92
C LEU A 63 -6.34 10.33 2.58
N ALA A 64 -5.81 11.34 1.87
CA ALA A 64 -6.60 12.48 1.39
C ALA A 64 -7.43 12.09 0.16
N SER A 65 -6.83 11.39 -0.79
CA SER A 65 -7.46 10.98 -2.05
C SER A 65 -8.01 9.55 -2.06
N GLY A 66 -7.59 8.70 -1.12
CA GLY A 66 -7.87 7.26 -1.10
C GLY A 66 -7.11 6.46 -2.17
N SER A 67 -6.19 7.09 -2.89
CA SER A 67 -5.44 6.46 -3.99
C SER A 67 -4.31 5.57 -3.48
N TRP A 68 -4.04 4.49 -4.20
CA TRP A 68 -3.02 3.51 -3.84
C TRP A 68 -1.82 3.58 -4.77
N PHE A 69 -0.63 3.57 -4.18
CA PHE A 69 0.64 3.67 -4.90
C PHE A 69 1.60 2.60 -4.42
N ARG A 70 2.52 2.23 -5.32
CA ARG A 70 3.68 1.40 -5.01
C ARG A 70 4.87 2.31 -4.78
N GLN A 71 5.63 2.05 -3.72
CA GLN A 71 6.92 2.68 -3.52
C GLN A 71 7.99 1.74 -4.05
N ASP A 72 8.55 2.07 -5.20
CA ASP A 72 9.80 1.47 -5.65
C ASP A 72 10.93 2.19 -4.90
N GLY A 73 11.80 1.40 -4.27
CA GLY A 73 13.01 1.91 -3.61
C GLY A 73 14.13 2.17 -4.59
#